data_AF-A0A450U7F9-F1
#
_entry.id   AF-A0A450U7F9-F1
#
_cell.length_a   1.000
_cell.length_b   1.000
_cell.length_c   1.000
_cell.angle_alpha   90.00
_cell.angle_beta   90.00
_cell.angle_gamma   90.00
#
_symmetry.space_group_name_H-M   'P 1'
#
loop_
_entity.id
_entity.type
_entity.pdbx_description
1 polymer ?
#
loop_
_entity_poly.entity_id
_entity_poly.type
_entity_poly.pdbx_seq_one_letter_code
_entity_poly.pdbx_strand_id
1 'polypeptide(L)'
;MLIDKDEEAAFDVLKELADDGPQTATPAARPKWREDDAGAGHGVTSDEIHRMLDVVKERLLQLSKGNASRIASLLQTGLRQPEELPKVLALMEPFTQAAATDEDRETLRAVLRVRIHWHCNYDESPAAELDECLGPVEALYERLAPRDLVVPHRWLFDKDWIDLPTRDREDFQEQEKATVQSRISALTEIHQTYGIIGIENLIAACAEPGIVGFTLPKVPWRDEISWPEWIVAKGGDFTLGAPMTQCISAFIPAIPPPASGDLLQKVIAFGRQAGWDAAKIPRFLIMARMEQEIWRLANSCGPDIYKAYWQGVRPYRVHNKDDLEFILEHLLEAKRPRTALWYCQYSLEKIDPRQLFAALQQLLYAEEKDGPKIEPYHLTKILGRLQNSDEIEKNELIQLEFSLFPALRYGREYHAAALYKAIMSEPALFTDLIRLCYKPEHGEQEKPTAATQAAAKCAFGILYACKRLPGTQADGSIDGEAFTRYHRRKPGIVSQGGSPDRV
;
A
#
# COMPACT_ATOMS: atom_id res chain seq x y z
N MET A 1 -25.41 23.54 -34.45
CA MET A 1 -25.07 22.13 -34.13
C MET A 1 -24.65 22.04 -32.65
N LEU A 2 -24.54 20.85 -32.05
CA LEU A 2 -24.04 20.70 -30.67
C LEU A 2 -22.66 21.35 -30.51
N ILE A 3 -21.78 21.14 -31.50
CA ILE A 3 -20.45 21.78 -31.60
C ILE A 3 -20.50 23.31 -31.44
N ASP A 4 -21.53 23.98 -32.00
CA ASP A 4 -21.64 25.44 -31.93
C ASP A 4 -22.23 25.94 -30.59
N LYS A 5 -22.84 25.04 -29.81
CA LYS A 5 -23.57 25.38 -28.57
C LYS A 5 -22.80 24.97 -27.32
N ASP A 6 -22.11 23.85 -27.38
CA ASP A 6 -21.35 23.25 -26.29
C ASP A 6 -20.21 22.40 -26.89
N GLU A 7 -19.05 23.03 -27.02
CA GLU A 7 -17.88 22.44 -27.65
C GLU A 7 -17.27 21.30 -26.80
N GLU A 8 -17.35 21.41 -25.47
CA GLU A 8 -16.82 20.41 -24.54
C GLU A 8 -17.67 19.14 -24.59
N ALA A 9 -18.99 19.27 -24.46
CA ALA A 9 -19.90 18.13 -24.60
C ALA A 9 -19.81 17.49 -26.00
N ALA A 10 -19.62 18.30 -27.05
CA ALA A 10 -19.44 17.78 -28.40
C ALA A 10 -18.13 16.99 -28.54
N PHE A 11 -17.04 17.46 -27.95
CA PHE A 11 -15.75 16.76 -27.96
C PHE A 11 -15.86 15.40 -27.27
N ASP A 12 -16.48 15.34 -26.09
CA ASP A 12 -16.62 14.10 -25.33
C ASP A 12 -17.45 13.06 -26.08
N VAL A 13 -18.58 13.46 -26.67
CA VAL A 13 -19.41 12.57 -27.50
C VAL A 13 -18.61 12.05 -28.70
N LEU A 14 -17.86 12.91 -29.38
CA LEU A 14 -17.04 12.49 -30.52
C LEU A 14 -15.91 11.55 -30.10
N LYS A 15 -15.31 11.78 -28.91
CA LYS A 15 -14.28 10.92 -28.34
C LYS A 15 -14.81 9.51 -28.07
N GLU A 16 -16.00 9.40 -27.47
CA GLU A 16 -16.66 8.09 -27.24
C GLU A 16 -17.01 7.37 -28.54
N LEU A 17 -17.45 8.11 -29.57
CA LEU A 17 -17.72 7.53 -30.89
C LEU A 17 -16.46 7.02 -31.60
N ALA A 18 -15.29 7.60 -31.29
CA ALA A 18 -14.00 7.22 -31.85
C ALA A 18 -13.22 6.19 -31.01
N ASP A 19 -13.83 5.66 -29.95
CA ASP A 19 -13.17 4.71 -29.05
C ASP A 19 -12.86 3.38 -29.76
N ASP A 20 -11.66 2.87 -29.52
CA ASP A 20 -11.19 1.61 -30.10
C ASP A 20 -11.65 0.45 -29.22
N GLY A 21 -12.73 -0.22 -29.60
CA GLY A 21 -13.23 -1.39 -28.87
C GLY A 21 -14.30 -2.19 -29.61
N PRO A 22 -14.60 -3.42 -29.16
CA PRO A 22 -15.69 -4.20 -29.72
C PRO A 22 -17.04 -3.52 -29.42
N GLN A 23 -17.62 -2.89 -30.44
CA GLN A 23 -18.95 -2.30 -30.38
C GLN A 23 -19.98 -3.30 -30.91
N THR A 24 -21.12 -3.42 -30.23
CA THR A 24 -22.23 -4.26 -30.68
C THR A 24 -23.49 -3.44 -30.80
N ALA A 25 -24.16 -3.56 -31.95
CA ALA A 25 -25.48 -2.99 -32.17
C ALA A 25 -26.39 -4.10 -32.68
N THR A 26 -27.54 -4.27 -32.02
CA THR A 26 -28.58 -5.20 -32.50
C THR A 26 -29.67 -4.39 -33.17
N PRO A 27 -30.02 -4.68 -34.43
CA PRO A 27 -31.11 -3.98 -35.09
C PRO A 27 -32.43 -4.27 -34.36
N ALA A 28 -33.34 -3.29 -34.33
CA ALA A 28 -34.67 -3.48 -33.77
C ALA A 28 -35.42 -4.61 -34.50
N ALA A 29 -36.19 -5.40 -33.74
CA ALA A 29 -37.04 -6.45 -34.30
C ALA A 29 -38.06 -5.87 -35.29
N ARG A 30 -38.10 -6.39 -36.51
CA ARG A 30 -38.98 -5.89 -37.58
C ARG A 30 -40.29 -6.69 -37.67
N PRO A 31 -41.44 -6.04 -37.96
CA PRO A 31 -42.68 -6.74 -38.26
C PRO A 31 -42.53 -7.59 -39.54
N LYS A 32 -42.82 -8.88 -39.48
CA LYS A 32 -42.67 -9.81 -40.64
C LYS A 32 -43.79 -9.71 -41.69
N TRP A 33 -44.82 -8.89 -41.46
CA TRP A 33 -46.11 -8.98 -42.17
C TRP A 33 -46.57 -7.67 -42.83
N ARG A 34 -45.74 -6.62 -42.84
CA ARG A 34 -46.01 -5.38 -43.59
C ARG A 34 -45.05 -5.30 -44.77
N GLU A 35 -45.58 -5.20 -45.97
CA GLU A 35 -44.79 -5.11 -47.21
C GLU A 35 -44.16 -3.71 -47.39
N ASP A 36 -44.62 -2.73 -46.61
CA ASP A 36 -44.21 -1.33 -46.64
C ASP A 36 -42.71 -1.12 -46.35
N ASP A 37 -42.06 -2.09 -45.69
CA ASP A 37 -40.63 -2.08 -45.32
C ASP A 37 -39.76 -2.98 -46.25
N ALA A 38 -40.32 -3.53 -47.34
CA ALA A 38 -39.62 -4.44 -48.23
C ALA A 38 -38.48 -3.75 -48.98
N GLY A 39 -37.24 -4.01 -48.54
CA GLY A 39 -36.00 -3.53 -49.17
C GLY A 39 -35.30 -2.37 -48.45
N ALA A 40 -35.91 -1.80 -47.39
CA ALA A 40 -35.30 -0.77 -46.55
C ALA A 40 -34.77 -1.37 -45.23
N GLY A 41 -33.65 -0.86 -44.71
CA GLY A 41 -33.19 -1.16 -43.35
C GLY A 41 -32.27 -2.38 -43.18
N HIS A 42 -31.45 -2.72 -44.17
CA HIS A 42 -30.18 -3.39 -43.88
C HIS A 42 -29.46 -2.52 -42.84
N GLY A 43 -28.94 -3.09 -41.75
CA GLY A 43 -28.26 -2.31 -40.71
C GLY A 43 -27.16 -1.42 -41.28
N VAL A 44 -26.64 -0.50 -40.46
CA VAL A 44 -25.55 0.40 -40.88
C VAL A 44 -24.43 -0.43 -41.50
N THR A 45 -24.09 -0.12 -42.76
CA THR A 45 -23.06 -0.86 -43.49
C THR A 45 -21.68 -0.51 -42.92
N SER A 46 -20.70 -1.40 -43.10
CA SER A 46 -19.33 -1.09 -42.70
C SER A 46 -18.84 0.22 -43.35
N ASP A 47 -19.18 0.47 -44.61
CA ASP A 47 -18.79 1.71 -45.32
C ASP A 47 -19.44 2.97 -44.73
N GLU A 48 -20.67 2.87 -44.21
CA GLU A 48 -21.32 3.96 -43.49
C GLU A 48 -20.65 4.23 -42.14
N ILE A 49 -20.26 3.18 -41.41
CA ILE A 49 -19.52 3.30 -40.15
C ILE A 49 -18.16 3.96 -40.40
N HIS A 50 -17.38 3.49 -41.39
CA HIS A 50 -16.08 4.10 -41.70
C HIS A 50 -16.22 5.56 -42.11
N ARG A 51 -17.19 5.92 -42.98
CA ARG A 51 -17.45 7.32 -43.34
C ARG A 51 -17.84 8.19 -42.14
N MET A 52 -18.63 7.65 -41.22
CA MET A 52 -18.96 8.35 -39.97
C MET A 52 -17.69 8.55 -39.14
N LEU A 53 -16.89 7.52 -38.95
CA LEU A 53 -15.65 7.58 -38.18
C LEU A 53 -14.65 8.58 -38.77
N ASP A 54 -14.52 8.64 -40.10
CA ASP A 54 -13.66 9.63 -40.77
C ASP A 54 -14.11 11.07 -40.45
N VAL A 55 -15.42 11.33 -40.46
CA VAL A 55 -15.98 12.63 -40.08
C VAL A 55 -15.74 12.90 -38.59
N VAL A 56 -15.94 11.91 -37.71
CA VAL A 56 -15.69 12.04 -36.27
C VAL A 56 -14.22 12.38 -36.02
N LYS A 57 -13.28 11.65 -36.62
CA LYS A 57 -11.84 11.87 -36.54
C LYS A 57 -11.46 13.28 -36.98
N GLU A 58 -11.95 13.73 -38.14
CA GLU A 58 -11.67 15.08 -38.65
C GLU A 58 -12.20 16.16 -37.69
N ARG A 59 -13.39 15.97 -37.10
CA ARG A 59 -13.92 16.91 -36.10
C ARG A 59 -13.12 16.92 -34.81
N LEU A 60 -12.68 15.75 -34.32
CA LEU A 60 -11.80 15.66 -33.15
C LEU A 60 -10.47 16.40 -33.37
N LEU A 61 -9.85 16.23 -34.55
CA LEU A 61 -8.63 16.97 -34.91
C LEU A 61 -8.85 18.48 -34.92
N GLN A 62 -9.98 18.94 -35.47
CA GLN A 62 -10.33 20.37 -35.50
C GLN A 62 -10.55 20.95 -34.10
N LEU A 63 -11.32 20.27 -33.25
CA LEU A 63 -11.64 20.69 -31.89
C LEU A 63 -10.45 20.63 -30.92
N SER A 64 -9.41 19.88 -31.27
CA SER A 64 -8.21 19.74 -30.45
C SER A 64 -7.15 20.81 -30.73
N LYS A 65 -7.30 21.59 -31.81
CA LYS A 65 -6.31 22.62 -32.19
C LYS A 65 -6.08 23.60 -31.03
N GLY A 66 -4.82 23.72 -30.61
CA GLY A 66 -4.42 24.64 -29.54
C GLY A 66 -4.79 24.20 -28.13
N ASN A 67 -5.27 22.97 -27.92
CA ASN A 67 -5.61 22.44 -26.61
C ASN A 67 -4.81 21.14 -26.32
N ALA A 68 -3.79 21.23 -25.47
CA ALA A 68 -2.90 20.11 -25.17
C ALA A 68 -3.64 18.90 -24.57
N SER A 69 -4.58 19.12 -23.67
CA SER A 69 -5.35 18.05 -23.02
C SER A 69 -6.23 17.27 -24.01
N ARG A 70 -6.88 17.98 -24.94
CA ARG A 70 -7.67 17.35 -26.01
C ARG A 70 -6.78 16.57 -26.96
N ILE A 71 -5.65 17.15 -27.40
CA ILE A 71 -4.68 16.46 -28.26
C ILE A 71 -4.16 15.19 -27.58
N ALA A 72 -3.81 15.27 -26.29
CA ALA A 72 -3.35 14.11 -25.52
C ALA A 72 -4.43 13.01 -25.46
N SER A 73 -5.70 13.40 -25.31
CA SER A 73 -6.84 12.46 -25.33
C SER A 73 -7.02 11.76 -26.68
N LEU A 74 -6.60 12.35 -27.81
CA LEU A 74 -6.74 11.70 -29.13
C LEU A 74 -5.92 10.41 -29.23
N LEU A 75 -4.79 10.32 -28.54
CA LEU A 75 -3.95 9.12 -28.51
C LEU A 75 -4.59 7.94 -27.74
N GLN A 76 -5.72 8.17 -27.08
CA GLN A 76 -6.55 7.14 -26.45
C GLN A 76 -7.65 6.61 -27.38
N THR A 77 -7.81 7.18 -28.57
CA THR A 77 -8.87 6.83 -29.55
C THR A 77 -8.28 6.12 -30.77
N GLY A 78 -9.12 5.77 -31.76
CA GLY A 78 -8.68 5.25 -33.06
C GLY A 78 -7.76 6.17 -33.88
N LEU A 79 -7.48 7.40 -33.43
CA LEU A 79 -6.46 8.30 -33.99
C LEU A 79 -5.02 7.92 -33.63
N ARG A 80 -4.82 6.89 -32.79
CA ARG A 80 -3.49 6.35 -32.43
C ARG A 80 -2.87 5.44 -33.51
N GLN A 81 -3.64 5.12 -34.55
CA GLN A 81 -3.23 4.21 -35.63
C GLN A 81 -2.19 4.87 -36.53
N PRO A 82 -1.27 4.10 -37.16
CA PRO A 82 -0.15 4.65 -37.96
C PRO A 82 -0.58 5.65 -39.04
N GLU A 83 -1.74 5.45 -39.67
CA GLU A 83 -2.25 6.32 -40.74
C GLU A 83 -2.69 7.71 -40.24
N GLU A 84 -3.17 7.80 -39.01
CA GLU A 84 -3.72 9.03 -38.42
C GLU A 84 -2.72 9.75 -37.50
N LEU A 85 -1.74 9.01 -36.99
CA LEU A 85 -0.73 9.52 -36.05
C LEU A 85 -0.01 10.79 -36.56
N PRO A 86 0.43 10.89 -37.84
CA PRO A 86 1.06 12.12 -38.33
C PRO A 86 0.18 13.37 -38.19
N LYS A 87 -1.16 13.24 -38.32
CA LYS A 87 -2.09 14.35 -38.14
C LYS A 87 -2.16 14.80 -36.67
N VAL A 88 -2.12 13.85 -35.74
CA VAL A 88 -2.09 14.14 -34.29
C VAL A 88 -0.77 14.79 -33.90
N LEU A 89 0.37 14.27 -34.38
CA LEU A 89 1.69 14.86 -34.13
C LEU A 89 1.78 16.30 -34.65
N ALA A 90 1.20 16.58 -35.82
CA ALA A 90 1.14 17.93 -36.38
C ALA A 90 0.36 18.93 -35.50
N LEU A 91 -0.61 18.47 -34.69
CA LEU A 91 -1.31 19.33 -33.73
C LEU A 91 -0.45 19.69 -32.51
N MET A 92 0.55 18.86 -32.19
CA MET A 92 1.48 19.10 -31.08
C MET A 92 2.63 20.05 -31.48
N GLU A 93 2.95 20.18 -32.76
CA GLU A 93 4.04 21.02 -33.28
C GLU A 93 4.04 22.48 -32.75
N PRO A 94 2.90 23.20 -32.68
CA PRO A 94 2.85 24.56 -32.12
C PRO A 94 3.34 24.64 -30.66
N PHE A 95 3.21 23.56 -29.88
CA PHE A 95 3.62 23.52 -28.48
C PHE A 95 5.14 23.43 -28.29
N THR A 96 5.90 23.12 -29.35
CA THR A 96 7.36 23.19 -29.33
C THR A 96 7.87 24.64 -29.28
N GLN A 97 7.03 25.60 -29.67
CA GLN A 97 7.39 27.02 -29.75
C GLN A 97 7.38 27.72 -28.40
N ALA A 98 8.03 28.88 -28.34
CA ALA A 98 8.26 29.65 -27.12
C ALA A 98 7.01 30.10 -26.36
N ALA A 99 5.88 30.23 -27.06
CA ALA A 99 4.64 30.75 -26.51
C ALA A 99 3.84 29.71 -25.71
N ALA A 100 4.17 28.42 -25.85
CA ALA A 100 3.47 27.34 -25.15
C ALA A 100 3.95 27.21 -23.70
N THR A 101 3.05 26.82 -22.81
CA THR A 101 3.36 26.60 -21.40
C THR A 101 4.09 25.27 -21.19
N ASP A 102 4.90 25.18 -20.13
CA ASP A 102 5.60 23.94 -19.79
C ASP A 102 4.63 22.84 -19.32
N GLU A 103 3.47 23.20 -18.76
CA GLU A 103 2.42 22.26 -18.38
C GLU A 103 1.75 21.61 -19.60
N ASP A 104 1.47 22.41 -20.64
CA ASP A 104 0.95 21.89 -21.91
C ASP A 104 1.96 20.95 -22.57
N ARG A 105 3.25 21.32 -22.54
CA ARG A 105 4.33 20.49 -23.07
C ARG A 105 4.42 19.15 -22.33
N GLU A 106 4.39 19.16 -20.99
CA GLU A 106 4.42 17.92 -20.21
C GLU A 106 3.16 17.07 -20.42
N THR A 107 1.99 17.69 -20.54
CA THR A 107 0.73 16.97 -20.86
C THR A 107 0.87 16.14 -22.15
N LEU A 108 1.50 16.72 -23.18
CA LEU A 108 1.76 16.03 -24.44
C LEU A 108 2.91 15.01 -24.31
N ARG A 109 4.00 15.35 -23.64
CA ARG A 109 5.12 14.43 -23.41
C ARG A 109 4.71 13.19 -22.63
N ALA A 110 3.82 13.32 -21.66
CA ALA A 110 3.34 12.20 -20.85
C ALA A 110 2.70 11.10 -21.70
N VAL A 111 1.84 11.47 -22.66
CA VAL A 111 1.20 10.49 -23.55
C VAL A 111 2.16 9.91 -24.58
N LEU A 112 3.10 10.71 -25.11
CA LEU A 112 4.13 10.21 -26.02
C LEU A 112 5.08 9.22 -25.32
N ARG A 113 5.47 9.52 -24.07
CA ARG A 113 6.34 8.66 -23.26
C ARG A 113 5.74 7.27 -23.03
N VAL A 114 4.45 7.18 -22.69
CA VAL A 114 3.75 5.90 -22.53
C VAL A 114 3.76 5.11 -23.85
N ARG A 115 3.55 5.79 -24.98
CA ARG A 115 3.57 5.16 -26.30
C ARG A 115 4.97 4.66 -26.66
N ILE A 116 5.99 5.49 -26.53
CA ILE A 116 7.39 5.12 -26.80
C ILE A 116 7.77 3.91 -25.94
N HIS A 117 7.48 3.96 -24.63
CA HIS A 117 7.73 2.85 -23.73
C HIS A 117 7.06 1.56 -24.21
N TRP A 118 5.79 1.62 -24.61
CA TRP A 118 5.07 0.43 -25.06
C TRP A 118 5.69 -0.18 -26.32
N HIS A 119 5.96 0.62 -27.35
CA HIS A 119 6.56 0.11 -28.59
C HIS A 119 8.00 -0.38 -28.39
N CYS A 120 8.77 0.29 -27.54
CA CYS A 120 10.13 -0.12 -27.22
C CYS A 120 10.18 -1.47 -26.49
N ASN A 121 9.19 -1.81 -25.67
CA ASN A 121 9.25 -2.95 -24.74
C ASN A 121 8.30 -4.11 -25.07
N TYR A 122 7.17 -3.85 -25.74
CA TYR A 122 6.12 -4.87 -25.95
C TYR A 122 5.74 -5.06 -27.43
N ASP A 123 6.15 -4.17 -28.33
CA ASP A 123 5.83 -4.32 -29.75
C ASP A 123 6.79 -5.30 -30.44
N GLU A 124 6.22 -6.39 -30.94
CA GLU A 124 6.92 -7.49 -31.61
C GLU A 124 7.23 -7.20 -33.09
N SER A 125 6.85 -6.03 -33.61
CA SER A 125 7.19 -5.60 -34.97
C SER A 125 8.71 -5.57 -35.21
N PRO A 126 9.16 -5.76 -36.47
CA PRO A 126 10.56 -5.65 -36.84
C PRO A 126 11.16 -4.29 -36.45
N ALA A 127 12.42 -4.29 -36.00
CA ALA A 127 13.11 -3.08 -35.54
C ALA A 127 13.08 -1.93 -36.56
N ALA A 128 13.23 -2.23 -37.85
CA ALA A 128 13.18 -1.22 -38.91
C ALA A 128 11.82 -0.52 -39.02
N GLU A 129 10.71 -1.26 -38.86
CA GLU A 129 9.35 -0.71 -38.89
C GLU A 129 9.07 0.12 -37.63
N LEU A 130 9.58 -0.33 -36.47
CA LEU A 130 9.50 0.43 -35.23
C LEU A 130 10.28 1.73 -35.30
N ASP A 131 11.50 1.71 -35.83
CA ASP A 131 12.34 2.91 -35.99
C ASP A 131 11.66 3.93 -36.93
N GLU A 132 11.05 3.46 -38.03
CA GLU A 132 10.32 4.32 -38.97
C GLU A 132 9.08 4.96 -38.31
N CYS A 133 8.32 4.18 -37.52
CA CYS A 133 7.11 4.64 -36.84
C CYS A 133 7.40 5.54 -35.63
N LEU A 134 8.42 5.20 -34.82
CA LEU A 134 8.77 5.92 -33.59
C LEU A 134 9.66 7.12 -33.82
N GLY A 135 10.49 7.15 -34.86
CA GLY A 135 11.42 8.25 -35.11
C GLY A 135 10.76 9.65 -35.07
N PRO A 136 9.62 9.88 -35.74
CA PRO A 136 8.89 11.15 -35.65
C PRO A 136 8.34 11.45 -34.24
N VAL A 137 7.91 10.41 -33.51
CA VAL A 137 7.38 10.51 -32.16
C VAL A 137 8.48 10.91 -31.16
N GLU A 138 9.63 10.24 -31.22
CA GLU A 138 10.80 10.52 -30.39
C GLU A 138 11.35 11.91 -30.68
N ALA A 139 11.48 12.29 -31.95
CA ALA A 139 11.94 13.62 -32.33
C ALA A 139 11.01 14.73 -31.81
N LEU A 140 9.69 14.52 -31.85
CA LEU A 140 8.73 15.46 -31.31
C LEU A 140 8.76 15.49 -29.78
N TYR A 141 8.88 14.33 -29.14
CA TYR A 141 9.04 14.22 -27.69
C TYR A 141 10.21 15.08 -27.21
N GLU A 142 11.39 14.95 -27.83
CA GLU A 142 12.57 15.76 -27.51
C GLU A 142 12.34 17.26 -27.73
N ARG A 143 11.69 17.65 -28.83
CA ARG A 143 11.41 19.07 -29.13
C ARG A 143 10.35 19.70 -28.21
N LEU A 144 9.50 18.89 -27.60
CA LEU A 144 8.56 19.30 -26.57
C LEU A 144 9.22 19.46 -25.20
N ALA A 145 10.54 19.23 -25.05
CA ALA A 145 11.26 19.43 -23.80
C ALA A 145 10.89 20.80 -23.19
N PRO A 146 10.35 20.82 -21.96
CA PRO A 146 9.94 22.09 -21.37
C PRO A 146 11.16 22.91 -20.93
N ARG A 147 10.94 24.20 -20.67
CA ARG A 147 12.00 25.18 -20.43
C ARG A 147 12.35 25.30 -18.95
N ASP A 148 11.36 25.22 -18.08
CA ASP A 148 11.57 24.95 -16.66
C ASP A 148 12.02 23.49 -16.48
N LEU A 149 12.96 23.24 -15.58
CA LEU A 149 13.48 21.91 -15.28
C LEU A 149 12.72 21.22 -14.13
N VAL A 150 11.93 21.94 -13.33
CA VAL A 150 11.25 21.36 -12.16
C VAL A 150 9.99 20.61 -12.56
N VAL A 151 9.08 21.25 -13.31
CA VAL A 151 7.82 20.66 -13.78
C VAL A 151 8.03 19.37 -14.60
N PRO A 152 8.99 19.31 -15.55
CA PRO A 152 9.10 18.16 -16.45
C PRO A 152 9.86 16.98 -15.88
N HIS A 153 10.67 17.20 -14.84
CA HIS A 153 11.36 16.11 -14.16
C HIS A 153 10.52 15.52 -13.04
N ARG A 154 9.43 16.19 -12.64
CA ARG A 154 8.54 15.75 -11.56
C ARG A 154 8.07 14.31 -11.71
N TRP A 155 7.65 13.91 -12.91
CA TRP A 155 7.09 12.57 -13.15
C TRP A 155 8.07 11.43 -12.83
N LEU A 156 9.39 11.67 -12.88
CA LEU A 156 10.41 10.70 -12.47
C LEU A 156 10.32 10.35 -10.98
N PHE A 157 9.70 11.23 -10.18
CA PHE A 157 9.55 11.15 -8.73
C PHE A 157 8.08 11.02 -8.30
N ASP A 158 7.15 10.73 -9.21
CA ASP A 158 5.73 10.56 -8.89
C ASP A 158 5.34 9.12 -8.55
N LYS A 159 6.16 8.14 -8.93
CA LYS A 159 5.97 6.72 -8.61
C LYS A 159 7.30 5.97 -8.61
N ASP A 160 7.40 4.92 -7.80
CA ASP A 160 8.62 4.10 -7.70
C ASP A 160 8.98 3.46 -9.05
N TRP A 161 7.97 2.88 -9.73
CA TRP A 161 8.11 2.21 -11.01
C TRP A 161 7.65 3.11 -12.16
N ILE A 162 8.59 3.57 -12.98
CA ILE A 162 8.33 4.47 -14.10
C ILE A 162 8.54 3.78 -15.45
N ASP A 163 7.72 4.20 -16.40
CA ASP A 163 7.75 3.72 -17.77
C ASP A 163 8.70 4.64 -18.56
N LEU A 164 10.00 4.32 -18.52
CA LEU A 164 11.00 5.08 -19.25
C LEU A 164 10.79 4.91 -20.76
N PRO A 165 10.92 5.98 -21.57
CA PRO A 165 10.82 5.91 -23.02
C PRO A 165 12.12 5.34 -23.64
N THR A 166 12.61 4.22 -23.12
CA THR A 166 13.85 3.53 -23.54
C THR A 166 13.58 2.07 -23.83
N ARG A 167 14.43 1.45 -24.67
CA ARG A 167 14.38 0.01 -24.98
C ARG A 167 15.03 -0.78 -23.84
N ASP A 168 14.22 -1.47 -23.04
CA ASP A 168 14.64 -2.20 -21.85
C ASP A 168 14.03 -3.63 -21.86
N ARG A 169 14.14 -4.33 -23.00
CA ARG A 169 13.29 -5.50 -23.29
C ARG A 169 13.43 -6.68 -22.32
N GLU A 170 14.52 -6.84 -21.55
CA GLU A 170 14.77 -8.15 -20.89
C GLU A 170 15.42 -8.15 -19.48
N ASP A 171 15.84 -7.02 -18.88
CA ASP A 171 16.47 -7.03 -17.54
C ASP A 171 15.91 -5.98 -16.56
N PHE A 172 15.19 -6.47 -15.55
CA PHE A 172 14.67 -5.68 -14.44
C PHE A 172 15.75 -4.88 -13.71
N GLN A 173 16.96 -5.44 -13.56
CA GLN A 173 18.07 -4.74 -12.92
C GLN A 173 18.62 -3.61 -13.78
N GLU A 174 18.62 -3.77 -15.10
CA GLU A 174 19.02 -2.70 -16.02
C GLU A 174 17.99 -1.57 -16.03
N GLN A 175 16.70 -1.90 -16.02
CA GLN A 175 15.62 -0.92 -15.90
C GLN A 175 15.69 -0.13 -14.58
N GLU A 176 15.98 -0.80 -13.46
CA GLU A 176 16.17 -0.13 -12.17
C GLU A 176 17.39 0.83 -12.21
N LYS A 177 18.51 0.40 -12.80
CA LYS A 177 19.70 1.25 -12.99
C LYS A 177 19.40 2.46 -13.88
N ALA A 178 18.72 2.26 -15.01
CA ALA A 178 18.34 3.33 -15.92
C ALA A 178 17.42 4.35 -15.25
N THR A 179 16.48 3.88 -14.42
CA THR A 179 15.59 4.73 -13.62
C THR A 179 16.38 5.56 -12.61
N VAL A 180 17.29 4.93 -11.86
CA VAL A 180 18.14 5.63 -10.90
C VAL A 180 19.02 6.66 -11.61
N GLN A 181 19.61 6.31 -12.75
CA GLN A 181 20.46 7.24 -13.52
C GLN A 181 19.66 8.43 -14.05
N SER A 182 18.46 8.21 -14.57
CA SER A 182 17.57 9.28 -15.05
C SER A 182 17.20 10.24 -13.91
N ARG A 183 16.88 9.71 -12.72
CA ARG A 183 16.63 10.53 -11.52
C ARG A 183 17.88 11.32 -11.10
N ILE A 184 19.08 10.73 -11.14
CA ILE A 184 20.34 11.43 -10.82
C ILE A 184 20.60 12.57 -11.82
N SER A 185 20.43 12.33 -13.11
CA SER A 185 20.60 13.35 -14.15
C SER A 185 19.63 14.50 -13.94
N ALA A 186 18.35 14.20 -13.70
CA ALA A 186 17.32 15.20 -13.41
C ALA A 186 17.67 16.08 -12.19
N LEU A 187 18.07 15.48 -11.06
CA LEU A 187 18.48 16.26 -9.89
C LEU A 187 19.75 17.09 -10.17
N THR A 188 20.64 16.60 -11.01
CA THR A 188 21.87 17.32 -11.40
C THR A 188 21.57 18.53 -12.27
N GLU A 189 20.70 18.40 -13.26
CA GLU A 189 20.27 19.51 -14.12
C GLU A 189 19.53 20.60 -13.32
N ILE A 190 18.61 20.19 -12.44
CA ILE A 190 17.89 21.11 -11.55
C ILE A 190 18.86 21.84 -10.62
N HIS A 191 19.81 21.12 -10.01
CA HIS A 191 20.80 21.73 -9.11
C HIS A 191 21.73 22.71 -9.83
N GLN A 192 22.20 22.37 -11.04
CA GLN A 192 23.06 23.26 -11.82
C GLN A 192 22.38 24.57 -12.20
N THR A 193 21.06 24.54 -12.43
CA THR A 193 20.32 25.72 -12.90
C THR A 193 19.75 26.55 -11.75
N TYR A 194 19.20 25.90 -10.73
CA TYR A 194 18.43 26.55 -9.66
C TYR A 194 19.02 26.32 -8.26
N GLY A 195 20.13 25.59 -8.15
CA GLY A 195 20.73 25.21 -6.87
C GLY A 195 19.81 24.33 -6.03
N ILE A 196 20.08 24.29 -4.72
CA ILE A 196 19.27 23.54 -3.76
C ILE A 196 17.81 23.99 -3.70
N ILE A 197 17.51 25.25 -4.04
CA ILE A 197 16.13 25.78 -4.09
C ILE A 197 15.31 25.05 -5.15
N GLY A 198 15.91 24.70 -6.29
CA GLY A 198 15.24 23.89 -7.32
C GLY A 198 14.85 22.50 -6.80
N ILE A 199 15.72 21.89 -5.99
CA ILE A 199 15.46 20.59 -5.36
C ILE A 199 14.33 20.70 -4.32
N GLU A 200 14.32 21.78 -3.54
CA GLU A 200 13.24 22.06 -2.58
C GLU A 200 11.88 22.24 -3.27
N ASN A 201 11.87 22.93 -4.41
CA ASN A 201 10.66 23.09 -5.23
C ASN A 201 10.19 21.73 -5.80
N LEU A 202 11.11 20.89 -6.26
CA LEU A 202 10.78 19.54 -6.73
C LEU A 202 10.17 18.69 -5.60
N ILE A 203 10.77 18.71 -4.41
CA ILE A 203 10.26 18.01 -3.21
C ILE A 203 8.83 18.45 -2.90
N ALA A 204 8.50 19.73 -3.06
CA ALA A 204 7.16 20.24 -2.80
C ALA A 204 6.14 19.88 -3.89
N ALA A 205 6.60 19.62 -5.13
CA ALA A 205 5.74 19.43 -6.29
C ALA A 205 5.45 17.97 -6.63
N CYS A 206 6.37 17.04 -6.38
CA CYS A 206 6.23 15.62 -6.76
C CYS A 206 5.33 14.82 -5.81
N ALA A 207 4.76 13.74 -6.33
CA ALA A 207 3.85 12.87 -5.58
C ALA A 207 4.58 11.99 -4.57
N GLU A 208 5.82 11.58 -4.84
CA GLU A 208 6.64 10.73 -3.94
C GLU A 208 8.00 11.39 -3.59
N PRO A 209 8.02 12.40 -2.70
CA PRO A 209 9.24 13.11 -2.28
C PRO A 209 10.32 12.21 -1.65
N GLY A 210 9.91 11.05 -1.13
CA GLY A 210 10.85 10.03 -0.63
C GLY A 210 11.82 9.56 -1.73
N ILE A 211 11.39 9.51 -3.00
CA ILE A 211 12.26 9.13 -4.11
C ILE A 211 13.39 10.15 -4.28
N VAL A 212 13.09 11.45 -4.18
CA VAL A 212 14.11 12.51 -4.20
C VAL A 212 15.12 12.25 -3.08
N GLY A 213 14.61 12.05 -1.85
CA GLY A 213 15.44 11.76 -0.68
C GLY A 213 16.38 10.57 -0.87
N PHE A 214 15.87 9.47 -1.42
CA PHE A 214 16.65 8.27 -1.70
C PHE A 214 17.72 8.45 -2.80
N THR A 215 17.51 9.40 -3.72
CA THR A 215 18.45 9.70 -4.81
C THR A 215 19.55 10.67 -4.41
N LEU A 216 19.27 11.63 -3.50
CA LEU A 216 20.25 12.67 -3.11
C LEU A 216 21.63 12.16 -2.68
N PRO A 217 21.81 11.03 -1.95
CA PRO A 217 23.16 10.55 -1.60
C PRO A 217 23.99 10.06 -2.80
N LYS A 218 23.36 9.87 -3.95
CA LYS A 218 23.95 9.30 -5.18
C LYS A 218 24.38 10.36 -6.19
N VAL A 219 24.00 11.62 -6.00
CA VAL A 219 24.33 12.71 -6.92
C VAL A 219 25.80 13.15 -6.78
N PRO A 220 26.46 13.61 -7.85
CA PRO A 220 27.88 13.97 -7.82
C PRO A 220 28.19 15.21 -6.99
N TRP A 221 27.24 16.14 -6.85
CA TRP A 221 27.38 17.41 -6.11
C TRP A 221 26.98 17.29 -4.63
N ARG A 222 26.75 16.09 -4.10
CA ARG A 222 26.26 15.87 -2.73
C ARG A 222 27.16 16.49 -1.65
N ASP A 223 28.45 16.60 -1.92
CA ASP A 223 29.46 17.10 -0.97
C ASP A 223 29.53 18.64 -0.97
N GLU A 224 28.85 19.30 -1.91
CA GLU A 224 28.71 20.77 -1.96
C GLU A 224 27.66 21.28 -0.96
N ILE A 225 26.77 20.39 -0.49
CA ILE A 225 25.67 20.72 0.41
C ILE A 225 25.99 20.26 1.83
N SER A 226 25.84 21.16 2.79
CA SER A 226 25.89 20.79 4.19
C SER A 226 24.54 20.22 4.65
N TRP A 227 24.38 18.91 4.51
CA TRP A 227 23.16 18.19 4.89
C TRP A 227 22.71 18.42 6.34
N PRO A 228 23.60 18.49 7.35
CA PRO A 228 23.17 18.76 8.72
C PRO A 228 22.43 20.10 8.86
N GLU A 229 22.99 21.17 8.30
CA GLU A 229 22.42 22.52 8.31
C GLU A 229 21.15 22.58 7.48
N TRP A 230 21.13 21.93 6.32
CA TRP A 230 19.95 21.86 5.47
C TRP A 230 18.77 21.17 6.18
N ILE A 231 19.01 20.03 6.84
CA ILE A 231 17.98 19.32 7.62
C ILE A 231 17.49 20.18 8.79
N VAL A 232 18.38 20.89 9.49
CA VAL A 232 17.99 21.78 10.60
C VAL A 232 17.16 22.96 10.10
N ALA A 233 17.52 23.54 8.96
CA ALA A 233 16.83 24.69 8.37
C ALA A 233 15.49 24.33 7.72
N LYS A 234 15.40 23.18 7.04
CA LYS A 234 14.25 22.81 6.19
C LYS A 234 13.36 21.72 6.75
N GLY A 235 13.84 20.95 7.73
CA GLY A 235 13.10 19.82 8.31
C GLY A 235 11.79 20.18 9.01
N GLY A 236 11.49 21.48 9.19
CA GLY A 236 10.27 21.94 9.86
C GLY A 236 10.13 21.23 11.20
N ASP A 237 8.96 20.65 11.47
CA ASP A 237 8.68 19.86 12.68
C ASP A 237 8.76 18.33 12.48
N PHE A 238 9.30 17.88 11.34
CA PHE A 238 9.27 16.48 10.90
C PHE A 238 7.85 15.89 10.97
N THR A 239 6.86 16.69 10.56
CA THR A 239 5.45 16.27 10.55
C THR A 239 5.27 15.16 9.53
N LEU A 240 4.64 14.07 9.94
CA LEU A 240 4.36 12.93 9.07
C LEU A 240 3.52 13.38 7.86
N GLY A 241 3.91 12.93 6.67
CA GLY A 241 3.22 13.25 5.43
C GLY A 241 3.65 14.58 4.80
N ALA A 242 4.34 15.47 5.51
CA ALA A 242 4.89 16.68 4.89
C ALA A 242 5.97 16.29 3.85
N PRO A 243 5.98 16.89 2.64
CA PRO A 243 6.89 16.48 1.56
C PRO A 243 8.36 16.47 1.95
N MET A 244 8.81 17.51 2.66
CA MET A 244 10.18 17.60 3.16
C MET A 244 10.52 16.50 4.17
N THR A 245 9.60 16.16 5.08
CA THR A 245 9.78 15.05 6.03
C THR A 245 9.91 13.73 5.27
N GLN A 246 9.09 13.49 4.25
CA GLN A 246 9.17 12.27 3.44
C GLN A 246 10.53 12.16 2.74
N CYS A 247 11.01 13.25 2.13
CA CYS A 247 12.35 13.31 1.53
C CYS A 247 13.44 12.98 2.56
N ILE A 248 13.47 13.65 3.71
CA ILE A 248 14.49 13.42 4.75
C ILE A 248 14.42 11.98 5.28
N SER A 249 13.21 11.42 5.44
CA SER A 249 13.01 10.05 5.93
C SER A 249 13.53 8.97 5.00
N ALA A 250 13.62 9.25 3.70
CA ALA A 250 14.25 8.36 2.72
C ALA A 250 15.74 8.64 2.53
N PHE A 251 16.17 9.89 2.74
CA PHE A 251 17.56 10.33 2.65
C PHE A 251 18.46 9.69 3.71
N ILE A 252 18.04 9.77 4.99
CA ILE A 252 18.84 9.27 6.12
C ILE A 252 19.20 7.78 5.96
N PRO A 253 18.24 6.86 5.73
CA PRO A 253 18.56 5.45 5.60
C PRO A 253 19.25 5.11 4.26
N ALA A 254 19.26 6.00 3.27
CA ALA A 254 20.00 5.79 2.02
C ALA A 254 21.52 6.02 2.18
N ILE A 255 21.95 6.69 3.25
CA ILE A 255 23.37 6.88 3.57
C ILE A 255 23.90 5.62 4.27
N PRO A 256 25.03 5.04 3.82
CA PRO A 256 25.62 3.88 4.46
C PRO A 256 26.30 4.24 5.80
N PRO A 257 26.32 3.33 6.79
CA PRO A 257 27.20 3.45 7.95
C PRO A 257 28.68 3.51 7.54
N PRO A 258 29.56 4.23 8.27
CA PRO A 258 29.28 5.01 9.49
C PRO A 258 28.77 6.45 9.22
N ALA A 259 28.74 6.90 7.96
CA ALA A 259 28.43 8.29 7.62
C ALA A 259 27.01 8.73 8.05
N SER A 260 26.05 7.82 8.07
CA SER A 260 24.69 8.08 8.56
C SER A 260 24.68 8.40 10.06
N GLY A 261 25.46 7.69 10.88
CA GLY A 261 25.61 7.97 12.31
C GLY A 261 26.22 9.35 12.59
N ASP A 262 27.28 9.69 11.85
CA ASP A 262 27.92 11.01 11.94
C ASP A 262 26.97 12.15 11.54
N LEU A 263 26.17 11.95 10.50
CA LEU A 263 25.15 12.90 10.08
C LEU A 263 24.11 13.13 11.19
N LEU A 264 23.58 12.06 11.77
CA LEU A 264 22.57 12.15 12.83
C LEU A 264 23.11 12.90 14.06
N GLN A 265 24.34 12.62 14.47
CA GLN A 265 24.99 13.32 15.58
C GLN A 265 25.14 14.81 15.30
N LYS A 266 25.59 15.19 14.09
CA LYS A 266 25.73 16.59 13.68
C LYS A 266 24.39 17.32 13.63
N VAL A 267 23.35 16.69 13.05
CA VAL A 267 22.00 17.27 13.00
C VAL A 267 21.45 17.51 14.40
N ILE A 268 21.61 16.57 15.33
CA ILE A 268 21.15 16.74 16.71
C ILE A 268 21.91 17.86 17.41
N ALA A 269 23.23 17.95 17.21
CA ALA A 269 24.05 19.02 17.79
C ALA A 269 23.61 20.40 17.26
N PHE A 270 23.46 20.56 15.95
CA PHE A 270 23.00 21.80 15.32
C PHE A 270 21.54 22.11 15.67
N GLY A 271 20.67 21.11 15.73
CA GLY A 271 19.29 21.25 16.15
C GLY A 271 19.16 21.78 17.58
N ARG A 272 19.99 21.28 18.51
CA ARG A 272 20.06 21.81 19.88
C ARG A 272 20.53 23.27 19.91
N GLN A 273 21.54 23.62 19.11
CA GLN A 273 21.99 25.01 18.98
C GLN A 273 20.91 25.92 18.39
N ALA A 274 20.10 25.40 17.47
CA ALA A 274 18.96 26.08 16.87
C ALA A 274 17.69 26.07 17.76
N GLY A 275 17.76 25.55 18.99
CA GLY A 275 16.66 25.57 19.95
C GLY A 275 15.58 24.52 19.72
N TRP A 276 15.90 23.36 19.14
CA TRP A 276 14.96 22.24 19.06
C TRP A 276 14.43 21.83 20.43
N ASP A 277 13.12 21.64 20.51
CA ASP A 277 12.49 21.09 21.71
C ASP A 277 12.85 19.60 21.90
N ALA A 278 12.59 19.10 23.12
CA ALA A 278 12.86 17.70 23.46
C ALA A 278 11.98 16.71 22.66
N ALA A 279 10.88 17.15 22.06
CA ALA A 279 9.97 16.32 21.26
C ALA A 279 10.41 16.22 19.79
N LYS A 280 11.26 17.11 19.30
CA LYS A 280 11.71 17.17 17.90
C LYS A 280 12.86 16.21 17.63
N ILE A 281 13.76 16.02 18.59
CA ILE A 281 14.85 15.03 18.51
C ILE A 281 14.32 13.60 18.28
N PRO A 282 13.36 13.07 19.06
CA PRO A 282 12.84 11.73 18.79
C PRO A 282 12.10 11.66 17.45
N ARG A 283 11.36 12.71 17.04
CA ARG A 283 10.73 12.78 15.70
C ARG A 283 11.76 12.71 14.57
N PHE A 284 12.95 13.29 14.77
CA PHE A 284 14.06 13.15 13.84
C PHE A 284 14.65 11.74 13.84
N LEU A 285 14.94 11.18 15.03
CA LEU A 285 15.58 9.88 15.18
C LEU A 285 14.75 8.72 14.62
N ILE A 286 13.41 8.77 14.69
CA ILE A 286 12.54 7.71 14.14
C ILE A 286 12.60 7.60 12.61
N MET A 287 13.21 8.57 11.92
CA MET A 287 13.47 8.51 10.48
C MET A 287 14.73 7.69 10.13
N ALA A 288 15.57 7.38 11.12
CA ALA A 288 16.74 6.53 10.94
C ALA A 288 16.38 5.04 10.98
N ARG A 289 17.32 4.18 10.59
CA ARG A 289 17.17 2.73 10.66
C ARG A 289 17.08 2.26 12.12
N MET A 290 16.34 1.18 12.37
CA MET A 290 16.26 0.55 13.69
C MET A 290 17.51 -0.31 13.94
N GLU A 291 18.60 0.33 14.35
CA GLU A 291 19.90 -0.30 14.58
C GLU A 291 20.51 0.14 15.93
N GLN A 292 21.38 -0.69 16.50
CA GLN A 292 21.99 -0.46 17.82
C GLN A 292 22.68 0.91 17.96
N GLU A 293 23.28 1.43 16.89
CA GLU A 293 23.88 2.77 16.88
C GLU A 293 22.85 3.87 17.16
N ILE A 294 21.66 3.77 16.57
CA ILE A 294 20.59 4.75 16.73
C ILE A 294 20.02 4.69 18.14
N TRP A 295 19.89 3.50 18.72
CA TRP A 295 19.42 3.34 20.10
C TRP A 295 20.43 3.90 21.10
N ARG A 296 21.73 3.68 20.88
CA ARG A 296 22.79 4.31 21.69
C ARG A 296 22.75 5.83 21.59
N LEU A 297 22.52 6.38 20.39
CA LEU A 297 22.37 7.82 20.18
C LEU A 297 21.11 8.39 20.84
N ALA A 298 19.97 7.70 20.73
CA ALA A 298 18.74 8.09 21.40
C ALA A 298 18.91 8.08 22.93
N ASN A 299 19.59 7.07 23.48
CA ASN A 299 19.89 6.97 24.90
C ASN A 299 20.85 8.06 25.37
N SER A 300 21.89 8.39 24.59
CA SER A 300 22.83 9.47 24.92
C SER A 300 22.18 10.86 24.88
N CYS A 301 21.05 11.01 24.17
CA CYS A 301 20.27 12.24 24.17
C CYS A 301 19.47 12.44 25.47
N GLY A 302 19.18 11.38 26.23
CA GLY A 302 18.49 11.40 27.52
C GLY A 302 17.33 10.40 27.61
N PRO A 303 16.90 10.00 28.83
CA PRO A 303 15.90 8.95 29.03
C PRO A 303 14.53 9.30 28.45
N ASP A 304 14.12 10.57 28.51
CA ASP A 304 12.83 11.01 27.94
C ASP A 304 12.82 10.92 26.41
N ILE A 305 13.95 11.24 25.76
CA ILE A 305 14.11 11.12 24.30
C ILE A 305 14.13 9.65 23.89
N TYR A 306 14.84 8.80 24.64
CA TYR A 306 14.87 7.36 24.39
C TYR A 306 13.47 6.74 24.48
N LYS A 307 12.71 7.11 25.53
CA LYS A 307 11.31 6.67 25.70
C LYS A 307 10.42 7.17 24.56
N ALA A 308 10.52 8.45 24.20
CA ALA A 308 9.74 9.04 23.12
C ALA A 308 10.07 8.41 21.74
N TYR A 309 11.33 8.03 21.51
CA TYR A 309 11.74 7.31 20.31
C TYR A 309 10.99 5.97 20.17
N TRP A 310 10.96 5.13 21.21
CA TRP A 310 10.26 3.84 21.16
C TRP A 310 8.74 3.98 21.05
N GLN A 311 8.18 5.04 21.63
CA GLN A 311 6.77 5.39 21.44
C GLN A 311 6.44 5.79 20.00
N GLY A 312 7.38 6.41 19.28
CA GLY A 312 7.18 6.93 17.93
C GLY A 312 7.65 6.04 16.77
N VAL A 313 8.58 5.11 17.01
CA VAL A 313 9.25 4.36 15.94
C VAL A 313 8.26 3.56 15.09
N ARG A 314 8.36 3.62 13.77
CA ARG A 314 7.50 2.86 12.85
C ARG A 314 8.36 1.88 12.08
N PRO A 315 8.34 0.58 12.42
CA PRO A 315 9.12 -0.40 11.69
C PRO A 315 8.53 -0.55 10.28
N TYR A 316 9.25 -0.13 9.24
CA TYR A 316 8.78 -0.25 7.85
C TYR A 316 9.16 -1.59 7.22
N ARG A 317 10.29 -2.21 7.62
CA ARG A 317 10.70 -3.58 7.23
C ARG A 317 11.59 -4.20 8.32
N VAL A 318 11.62 -5.53 8.38
CA VAL A 318 12.59 -6.27 9.19
C VAL A 318 13.96 -6.16 8.52
N HIS A 319 14.80 -5.26 9.03
CA HIS A 319 16.14 -5.04 8.47
C HIS A 319 17.20 -5.88 9.18
N ASN A 320 17.03 -6.09 10.50
CA ASN A 320 17.93 -6.89 11.31
C ASN A 320 17.16 -7.98 12.04
N LYS A 321 17.61 -9.23 11.90
CA LYS A 321 17.04 -10.40 12.59
C LYS A 321 17.77 -10.73 13.90
N ASP A 322 18.84 -10.01 14.22
CA ASP A 322 19.70 -10.32 15.36
C ASP A 322 19.26 -9.57 16.63
N ASP A 323 18.55 -8.45 16.49
CA ASP A 323 18.06 -7.64 17.60
C ASP A 323 16.55 -7.80 17.87
N LEU A 324 15.92 -8.90 17.41
CA LEU A 324 14.45 -9.08 17.46
C LEU A 324 13.91 -9.04 18.89
N GLU A 325 14.55 -9.74 19.83
CA GLU A 325 14.12 -9.78 21.24
C GLU A 325 14.27 -8.41 21.90
N PHE A 326 15.37 -7.71 21.62
CA PHE A 326 15.59 -6.35 22.12
C PHE A 326 14.51 -5.37 21.61
N ILE A 327 14.18 -5.43 20.33
CA ILE A 327 13.13 -4.59 19.73
C ILE A 327 11.76 -4.93 20.32
N LEU A 328 11.46 -6.23 20.48
CA LEU A 328 10.21 -6.69 21.05
C LEU A 328 10.04 -6.16 22.48
N GLU A 329 11.05 -6.34 23.34
CA GLU A 329 11.06 -5.86 24.72
C GLU A 329 10.78 -4.36 24.81
N HIS A 330 11.52 -3.54 24.07
CA HIS A 330 11.37 -2.08 24.12
C HIS A 330 10.03 -1.58 23.56
N LEU A 331 9.47 -2.25 22.55
CA LEU A 331 8.13 -1.93 22.05
C LEU A 331 7.05 -2.30 23.06
N LEU A 332 7.22 -3.41 23.81
CA LEU A 332 6.31 -3.78 24.89
C LEU A 332 6.38 -2.80 26.07
N GLU A 333 7.58 -2.36 26.46
CA GLU A 333 7.76 -1.30 27.45
C GLU A 333 7.08 0.01 27.02
N ALA A 334 7.14 0.32 25.72
CA ALA A 334 6.45 1.45 25.11
C ALA A 334 4.93 1.27 24.95
N LYS A 335 4.35 0.15 25.44
CA LYS A 335 2.91 -0.20 25.34
C LYS A 335 2.43 -0.41 23.89
N ARG A 336 3.28 -0.98 23.03
CA ARG A 336 3.02 -1.18 21.58
C ARG A 336 3.07 -2.64 21.13
N PRO A 337 2.25 -3.54 21.73
CA PRO A 337 2.30 -4.95 21.42
C PRO A 337 1.88 -5.28 19.98
N ARG A 338 1.03 -4.47 19.30
CA ARG A 338 0.68 -4.72 17.90
C ARG A 338 1.86 -4.48 16.98
N THR A 339 2.57 -3.36 17.16
CA THR A 339 3.80 -3.09 16.42
C THR A 339 4.86 -4.18 16.70
N ALA A 340 5.04 -4.56 17.96
CA ALA A 340 6.02 -5.57 18.37
C ALA A 340 5.77 -6.93 17.69
N LEU A 341 4.55 -7.46 17.80
CA LEU A 341 4.16 -8.73 17.20
C LEU A 341 4.22 -8.69 15.66
N TRP A 342 3.79 -7.58 15.04
CA TRP A 342 3.87 -7.40 13.59
C TRP A 342 5.32 -7.39 13.09
N TYR A 343 6.24 -6.77 13.82
CA TYR A 343 7.65 -6.77 13.43
C TYR A 343 8.26 -8.18 13.47
N CYS A 344 7.92 -8.94 14.50
CA CYS A 344 8.46 -10.27 14.77
C CYS A 344 7.83 -11.40 13.94
N GLN A 345 6.71 -11.16 13.26
CA GLN A 345 5.85 -12.19 12.65
C GLN A 345 6.53 -13.09 11.59
N TYR A 346 7.68 -12.67 11.04
CA TYR A 346 8.43 -13.41 10.01
C TYR A 346 9.65 -14.18 10.54
N SER A 347 9.95 -14.11 11.85
CA SER A 347 11.09 -14.78 12.45
C SER A 347 10.81 -15.21 13.90
N LEU A 348 9.61 -15.76 14.13
CA LEU A 348 9.11 -16.19 15.44
C LEU A 348 9.97 -17.28 16.10
N GLU A 349 10.71 -18.06 15.31
CA GLU A 349 11.62 -19.09 15.77
C GLU A 349 12.82 -18.54 16.55
N LYS A 350 13.17 -17.27 16.34
CA LYS A 350 14.30 -16.59 16.99
C LYS A 350 13.93 -15.90 18.30
N ILE A 351 12.68 -16.01 18.74
CA ILE A 351 12.17 -15.28 19.90
C ILE A 351 11.77 -16.29 20.96
N ASP A 352 12.16 -16.00 22.21
CA ASP A 352 11.70 -16.73 23.39
C ASP A 352 10.15 -16.80 23.42
N PRO A 353 9.54 -18.00 23.49
CA PRO A 353 8.09 -18.19 23.60
C PRO A 353 7.45 -17.39 24.74
N ARG A 354 8.14 -17.19 25.87
CA ARG A 354 7.64 -16.38 26.99
C ARG A 354 7.51 -14.91 26.65
N GLN A 355 8.41 -14.37 25.82
CA GLN A 355 8.27 -12.99 25.35
C GLN A 355 7.09 -12.83 24.39
N LEU A 356 6.87 -13.80 23.49
CA LEU A 356 5.68 -13.82 22.63
C LEU A 356 4.39 -13.96 23.43
N PHE A 357 4.39 -14.77 24.48
CA PHE A 357 3.26 -14.90 25.41
C PHE A 357 2.96 -13.57 26.12
N ALA A 358 3.98 -12.92 26.68
CA ALA A 358 3.84 -11.60 27.31
C ALA A 358 3.31 -10.54 26.32
N ALA A 359 3.78 -10.57 25.07
CA ALA A 359 3.29 -9.67 24.03
C ALA A 359 1.80 -9.88 23.72
N LEU A 360 1.35 -11.14 23.62
CA LEU A 360 -0.06 -11.47 23.41
C LEU A 360 -0.93 -11.13 24.63
N GLN A 361 -0.42 -11.25 25.86
CA GLN A 361 -1.15 -10.80 27.05
C GLN A 361 -1.34 -9.29 27.03
N GLN A 362 -0.31 -8.52 26.68
CA GLN A 362 -0.43 -7.06 26.55
C GLN A 362 -1.39 -6.66 25.42
N LEU A 363 -1.41 -7.41 24.32
CA LEU A 363 -2.32 -7.18 23.18
C LEU A 363 -3.79 -7.14 23.61
N LEU A 364 -4.19 -7.94 24.61
CA LEU A 364 -5.58 -8.01 25.07
C LEU A 364 -6.08 -6.70 25.70
N TYR A 365 -5.18 -5.86 26.21
CA TYR A 365 -5.52 -4.65 26.96
C TYR A 365 -4.95 -3.37 26.33
N ALA A 366 -4.11 -3.48 25.31
CA ALA A 366 -3.40 -2.33 24.77
C ALA A 366 -4.27 -1.50 23.81
N GLU A 367 -4.44 -0.23 24.14
CA GLU A 367 -4.96 0.81 23.24
C GLU A 367 -3.83 1.43 22.42
N GLU A 368 -3.20 0.63 21.56
CA GLU A 368 -2.29 1.18 20.57
C GLU A 368 -3.16 1.84 19.48
N LYS A 369 -3.11 3.15 19.24
CA LYS A 369 -3.98 3.80 18.23
C LYS A 369 -3.52 3.52 16.80
N ASP A 370 -2.21 3.70 16.56
CA ASP A 370 -1.60 3.63 15.22
C ASP A 370 -0.91 2.30 14.93
N GLY A 371 -1.21 1.26 15.70
CA GLY A 371 -0.59 -0.05 15.54
C GLY A 371 -1.02 -0.73 14.24
N PRO A 372 -0.14 -1.53 13.61
CA PRO A 372 -0.51 -2.33 12.45
C PRO A 372 -1.61 -3.34 12.80
N LYS A 373 -2.35 -3.77 11.77
CA LYS A 373 -3.28 -4.89 11.92
C LYS A 373 -2.49 -6.19 11.90
N ILE A 374 -2.74 -7.07 12.86
CA ILE A 374 -2.20 -8.42 12.86
C ILE A 374 -3.22 -9.30 12.13
N GLU A 375 -2.82 -9.88 11.00
CA GLU A 375 -3.69 -10.81 10.28
C GLU A 375 -3.88 -12.10 11.08
N PRO A 376 -5.09 -12.70 11.07
CA PRO A 376 -5.36 -13.95 11.81
C PRO A 376 -4.38 -15.08 11.50
N TYR A 377 -3.86 -15.12 10.26
CA TYR A 377 -2.82 -16.08 9.86
C TYR A 377 -1.55 -15.97 10.73
N HIS A 378 -1.04 -14.76 10.95
CA HIS A 378 0.15 -14.54 11.77
C HIS A 378 -0.14 -14.78 13.26
N LEU A 379 -1.33 -14.41 13.74
CA LEU A 379 -1.76 -14.70 15.10
C LEU A 379 -1.79 -16.21 15.40
N THR A 380 -2.33 -17.01 14.46
CA THR A 380 -2.30 -18.48 14.54
C THR A 380 -0.87 -19.02 14.58
N LYS A 381 0.06 -18.45 13.79
CA LYS A 381 1.47 -18.88 13.80
C LYS A 381 2.14 -18.60 15.15
N ILE A 382 1.85 -17.46 15.77
CA ILE A 382 2.37 -17.12 17.11
C ILE A 382 1.82 -18.10 18.15
N LEU A 383 0.51 -18.34 18.18
CA LEU A 383 -0.11 -19.32 19.09
C LEU A 383 0.44 -20.73 18.88
N GLY A 384 0.64 -21.16 17.63
CA GLY A 384 1.25 -22.44 17.31
C GLY A 384 2.70 -22.55 17.83
N ARG A 385 3.46 -21.45 17.82
CA ARG A 385 4.81 -21.43 18.41
C ARG A 385 4.76 -21.64 19.93
N LEU A 386 3.80 -21.03 20.62
CA LEU A 386 3.60 -21.21 22.06
C LEU A 386 3.14 -22.63 22.42
N GLN A 387 2.22 -23.21 21.64
CA GLN A 387 1.75 -24.57 21.83
C GLN A 387 2.86 -25.62 21.69
N ASN A 388 3.81 -25.39 20.78
CA ASN A 388 4.88 -26.34 20.47
C ASN A 388 6.15 -26.14 21.32
N SER A 389 6.20 -25.15 22.22
CA SER A 389 7.38 -24.91 23.05
C SER A 389 7.39 -25.73 24.34
N ASP A 390 6.23 -26.17 24.83
CA ASP A 390 6.04 -26.74 26.18
C ASP A 390 6.50 -25.82 27.33
N GLU A 391 6.76 -24.53 27.05
CA GLU A 391 7.28 -23.56 28.02
C GLU A 391 6.18 -22.74 28.72
N ILE A 392 4.97 -22.75 28.18
CA ILE A 392 3.80 -22.01 28.68
C ILE A 392 2.85 -22.98 29.38
N GLU A 393 2.33 -22.58 30.54
CA GLU A 393 1.42 -23.43 31.31
C GLU A 393 0.09 -23.64 30.54
N LYS A 394 -0.47 -24.84 30.65
CA LYS A 394 -1.62 -25.26 29.84
C LYS A 394 -2.82 -24.33 30.05
N ASN A 395 -3.13 -23.95 31.29
CA ASN A 395 -4.29 -23.10 31.57
C ASN A 395 -4.08 -21.66 31.09
N GLU A 396 -2.86 -21.13 31.23
CA GLU A 396 -2.48 -19.83 30.66
C GLU A 396 -2.70 -19.79 29.14
N LEU A 397 -2.32 -20.84 28.42
CA LEU A 397 -2.51 -20.94 26.98
C LEU A 397 -4.00 -21.05 26.59
N ILE A 398 -4.79 -21.82 27.35
CA ILE A 398 -6.25 -21.93 27.15
C ILE A 398 -6.93 -20.56 27.33
N GLN A 399 -6.58 -19.81 28.38
CA GLN A 399 -7.12 -18.49 28.65
C GLN A 399 -6.76 -17.50 27.54
N LEU A 400 -5.53 -17.57 27.04
CA LEU A 400 -5.06 -16.72 25.95
C LEU A 400 -5.83 -17.00 24.65
N GLU A 401 -5.98 -18.28 24.28
CA GLU A 401 -6.75 -18.69 23.10
C GLU A 401 -8.22 -18.30 23.19
N PHE A 402 -8.84 -18.45 24.37
CA PHE A 402 -10.21 -17.99 24.62
C PHE A 402 -10.32 -16.48 24.39
N SER A 403 -9.39 -15.70 24.91
CA SER A 403 -9.41 -14.23 24.82
C SER A 403 -9.16 -13.73 23.40
N LEU A 404 -8.31 -14.42 22.63
CA LEU A 404 -7.97 -14.08 21.24
C LEU A 404 -8.93 -14.69 20.21
N PHE A 405 -9.87 -15.55 20.62
CA PHE A 405 -10.79 -16.23 19.70
C PHE A 405 -11.55 -15.30 18.74
N PRO A 406 -12.05 -14.12 19.18
CA PRO A 406 -12.69 -13.17 18.26
C PRO A 406 -11.71 -12.60 17.23
N ALA A 407 -10.45 -12.35 17.62
CA ALA A 407 -9.39 -11.83 16.74
C ALA A 407 -8.95 -12.87 15.70
N LEU A 408 -9.12 -14.16 15.99
CA LEU A 408 -8.96 -15.27 15.04
C LEU A 408 -10.12 -15.38 14.03
N ARG A 409 -11.02 -14.38 13.99
CA ARG A 409 -12.25 -14.29 13.18
C ARG A 409 -13.20 -15.47 13.39
N TYR A 410 -13.31 -15.92 14.65
CA TYR A 410 -14.05 -17.14 14.99
C TYR A 410 -13.61 -18.32 14.10
N GLY A 411 -12.29 -18.40 13.90
CA GLY A 411 -11.66 -19.25 12.92
C GLY A 411 -11.92 -20.74 13.13
N ARG A 412 -11.44 -21.55 12.20
CA ARG A 412 -11.55 -23.01 12.30
C ARG A 412 -10.86 -23.50 13.57
N GLU A 413 -11.35 -24.61 14.10
CA GLU A 413 -10.86 -25.28 15.31
C GLU A 413 -9.32 -25.39 15.46
N TYR A 414 -8.58 -25.54 14.35
CA TYR A 414 -7.11 -25.64 14.41
C TYR A 414 -6.41 -24.35 14.90
N HIS A 415 -7.09 -23.21 14.92
CA HIS A 415 -6.55 -21.94 15.42
C HIS A 415 -6.52 -21.84 16.95
N ALA A 416 -7.28 -22.68 17.67
CA ALA A 416 -7.39 -22.68 19.13
C ALA A 416 -7.24 -24.11 19.68
N ALA A 417 -6.15 -24.77 19.30
CA ALA A 417 -5.97 -26.20 19.53
C ALA A 417 -5.90 -26.56 21.03
N ALA A 418 -5.27 -25.75 21.88
CA ALA A 418 -5.19 -26.02 23.31
C ALA A 418 -6.56 -25.87 23.98
N LEU A 419 -7.31 -24.83 23.63
CA LEU A 419 -8.68 -24.57 24.06
C LEU A 419 -9.61 -25.72 23.67
N TYR A 420 -9.64 -26.12 22.40
CA TYR A 420 -10.51 -27.21 21.97
C TYR A 420 -10.11 -28.56 22.57
N LYS A 421 -8.81 -28.84 22.73
CA LYS A 421 -8.33 -30.03 23.44
C LYS A 421 -8.83 -30.04 24.90
N ALA A 422 -8.79 -28.90 25.58
CA ALA A 422 -9.27 -28.76 26.94
C ALA A 422 -10.79 -28.94 27.04
N ILE A 423 -11.56 -28.23 26.20
CA ILE A 423 -13.03 -28.34 26.15
C ILE A 423 -13.45 -29.80 25.90
N MET A 424 -12.79 -30.53 25.01
CA MET A 424 -13.12 -31.93 24.70
C MET A 424 -12.62 -32.94 25.74
N SER A 425 -11.74 -32.55 26.65
CA SER A 425 -11.20 -33.42 27.70
C SER A 425 -11.83 -33.15 29.08
N GLU A 426 -12.33 -31.93 29.31
CA GLU A 426 -12.78 -31.43 30.61
C GLU A 426 -14.25 -30.97 30.53
N PRO A 427 -15.22 -31.83 30.92
CA PRO A 427 -16.65 -31.53 30.81
C PRO A 427 -17.11 -30.27 31.53
N ALA A 428 -16.38 -29.86 32.57
CA ALA A 428 -16.65 -28.63 33.31
C ALA A 428 -16.47 -27.40 32.41
N LEU A 429 -15.36 -27.29 31.67
CA LEU A 429 -15.10 -26.17 30.76
C LEU A 429 -16.17 -26.03 29.68
N PHE A 430 -16.61 -27.15 29.10
CA PHE A 430 -17.71 -27.13 28.14
C PHE A 430 -19.03 -26.64 28.76
N THR A 431 -19.30 -27.04 30.02
CA THR A 431 -20.48 -26.60 30.75
C THR A 431 -20.41 -25.10 31.08
N ASP A 432 -19.22 -24.60 31.41
CA ASP A 432 -19.00 -23.18 31.69
C ASP A 432 -19.19 -22.32 30.43
N LEU A 433 -18.78 -22.79 29.24
CA LEU A 433 -19.09 -22.13 27.96
C LEU A 433 -20.60 -22.05 27.69
N ILE A 434 -21.35 -23.11 28.01
CA ILE A 434 -22.81 -23.10 27.90
C ILE A 434 -23.42 -22.10 28.88
N ARG A 435 -22.96 -22.07 30.13
CA ARG A 435 -23.41 -21.11 31.15
C ARG A 435 -23.11 -19.65 30.78
N LEU A 436 -22.02 -19.40 30.05
CA LEU A 436 -21.71 -18.08 29.51
C LEU A 436 -22.69 -17.66 28.40
N CYS A 437 -23.27 -18.61 27.66
CA CYS A 437 -24.18 -18.34 26.54
C CYS A 437 -25.66 -18.26 26.96
N TYR A 438 -26.06 -19.04 27.97
CA TYR A 438 -27.45 -19.25 28.35
C TYR A 438 -27.71 -18.87 29.80
N LYS A 439 -28.86 -18.24 30.04
CA LYS A 439 -29.27 -17.79 31.37
C LYS A 439 -29.83 -18.96 32.20
N PRO A 440 -29.63 -18.93 33.53
CA PRO A 440 -30.31 -19.86 34.42
C PRO A 440 -31.83 -19.66 34.37
N GLU A 441 -32.57 -20.77 34.33
CA GLU A 441 -34.04 -20.78 34.32
C GLU A 441 -34.65 -20.21 35.62
N HIS A 442 -33.90 -20.27 36.73
CA HIS A 442 -34.31 -19.78 38.05
C HIS A 442 -33.15 -19.01 38.72
N GLY A 443 -33.45 -17.83 39.30
CA GLY A 443 -32.48 -17.00 40.04
C GLY A 443 -32.63 -15.49 39.78
N GLU A 444 -32.00 -14.66 40.62
CA GLU A 444 -31.93 -13.21 40.40
C GLU A 444 -31.18 -12.87 39.11
N GLN A 445 -31.78 -11.97 38.33
CA GLN A 445 -31.31 -11.58 37.01
C GLN A 445 -30.49 -10.30 37.11
N GLU A 446 -29.17 -10.42 37.10
CA GLU A 446 -28.31 -9.26 36.90
C GLU A 446 -28.37 -8.78 35.44
N LYS A 447 -28.42 -7.47 35.25
CA LYS A 447 -28.35 -6.89 33.90
C LYS A 447 -26.97 -7.19 33.30
N PRO A 448 -26.88 -7.70 32.06
CA PRO A 448 -25.60 -8.01 31.44
C PRO A 448 -24.76 -6.74 31.32
N THR A 449 -23.53 -6.79 31.83
CA THR A 449 -22.51 -5.79 31.55
C THR A 449 -21.93 -6.01 30.15
N ALA A 450 -21.31 -4.98 29.55
CA ALA A 450 -20.64 -5.12 28.26
C ALA A 450 -19.59 -6.26 28.24
N ALA A 451 -18.88 -6.46 29.37
CA ALA A 451 -17.92 -7.54 29.53
C ALA A 451 -18.59 -8.92 29.47
N THR A 452 -19.70 -9.12 30.19
CA THR A 452 -20.45 -10.39 30.15
C THR A 452 -21.03 -10.68 28.76
N GLN A 453 -21.48 -9.65 28.04
CA GLN A 453 -21.95 -9.80 26.65
C GLN A 453 -20.81 -10.19 25.69
N ALA A 454 -19.63 -9.60 25.83
CA ALA A 454 -18.47 -9.94 25.03
C ALA A 454 -18.01 -11.39 25.28
N ALA A 455 -17.97 -11.81 26.55
CA ALA A 455 -17.65 -13.17 26.94
C ALA A 455 -18.68 -14.18 26.39
N ALA A 456 -19.98 -13.87 26.46
CA ALA A 456 -21.05 -14.70 25.90
C ALA A 456 -20.92 -14.86 24.38
N LYS A 457 -20.66 -13.78 23.65
CA LYS A 457 -20.41 -13.82 22.19
C LYS A 457 -19.19 -14.66 21.83
N CYS A 458 -18.11 -14.52 22.60
CA CYS A 458 -16.91 -15.34 22.43
C CYS A 458 -17.21 -16.84 22.65
N ALA A 459 -17.85 -17.17 23.78
CA ALA A 459 -18.23 -18.53 24.13
C ALA A 459 -19.14 -19.16 23.07
N PHE A 460 -20.13 -18.41 22.56
CA PHE A 460 -21.00 -18.87 21.48
C PHE A 460 -20.21 -19.14 20.21
N GLY A 461 -19.30 -18.23 19.82
CA GLY A 461 -18.42 -18.42 18.67
C GLY A 461 -17.58 -19.69 18.78
N ILE A 462 -17.01 -19.97 19.97
CA ILE A 462 -16.22 -21.17 20.25
C ILE A 462 -17.07 -22.42 20.08
N LEU A 463 -18.26 -22.45 20.70
CA LEU A 463 -19.19 -23.58 20.59
C LEU A 463 -19.65 -23.80 19.15
N TYR A 464 -19.94 -22.72 18.42
CA TYR A 464 -20.40 -22.78 17.02
C TYR A 464 -19.31 -23.31 16.08
N ALA A 465 -18.05 -22.95 16.31
CA ALA A 465 -16.92 -23.40 15.49
C ALA A 465 -16.39 -24.80 15.86
N CYS A 466 -16.81 -25.36 17.00
CA CYS A 466 -16.40 -26.69 17.47
C CYS A 466 -16.91 -27.79 16.53
N LYS A 467 -16.02 -28.55 15.90
CA LYS A 467 -16.39 -29.71 15.06
C LYS A 467 -15.97 -31.05 15.67
N ARG A 468 -15.07 -31.06 16.66
CA ARG A 468 -14.68 -32.27 17.37
C ARG A 468 -15.72 -32.75 18.36
N LEU A 469 -15.65 -34.06 18.63
CA LEU A 469 -16.39 -34.73 19.69
C LEU A 469 -15.43 -35.07 20.85
N PRO A 470 -15.94 -35.20 22.08
CA PRO A 470 -15.13 -35.70 23.18
C PRO A 470 -14.50 -37.05 22.85
N GLY A 471 -13.22 -37.26 23.20
CA GLY A 471 -12.53 -38.50 22.87
C GLY A 471 -12.04 -38.62 21.41
N THR A 472 -12.18 -37.58 20.57
CA THR A 472 -11.52 -37.53 19.26
C THR A 472 -9.99 -37.53 19.42
N GLN A 473 -9.32 -38.50 18.79
CA GLN A 473 -7.86 -38.65 18.77
C GLN A 473 -7.22 -37.85 17.61
N ALA A 474 -5.89 -37.80 17.59
CA ALA A 474 -5.13 -37.05 16.58
C ALA A 474 -5.34 -37.57 15.14
N ASP A 475 -5.67 -38.86 14.98
CA ASP A 475 -5.98 -39.50 13.70
C ASP A 475 -7.45 -39.35 13.26
N GLY A 476 -8.27 -38.67 14.08
CA GLY A 476 -9.70 -38.48 13.83
C GLY A 476 -10.60 -39.62 14.32
N SER A 477 -10.02 -40.70 14.86
CA SER A 477 -10.80 -41.77 15.52
C SER A 477 -11.41 -41.28 16.84
N ILE A 478 -12.43 -41.97 17.34
CA ILE A 478 -13.06 -41.66 18.63
C ILE A 478 -12.77 -42.77 19.63
N ASP A 479 -12.14 -42.42 20.74
CA ASP A 479 -12.04 -43.29 21.91
C ASP A 479 -13.41 -43.35 22.61
N GLY A 480 -14.10 -44.47 22.42
CA GLY A 480 -15.43 -44.71 22.98
C GLY A 480 -15.47 -44.69 24.51
N GLU A 481 -14.39 -45.10 25.19
CA GLU A 481 -14.31 -45.04 26.66
C GLU A 481 -14.15 -43.61 27.14
N ALA A 482 -13.26 -42.83 26.50
CA ALA A 482 -13.08 -41.42 26.82
C ALA A 482 -14.36 -40.62 26.55
N PHE A 483 -15.02 -40.86 25.41
CA PHE A 483 -16.32 -40.27 25.08
C PHE A 483 -17.37 -40.59 26.16
N THR A 484 -17.50 -41.86 26.54
CA THR A 484 -18.48 -42.29 27.56
C THR A 484 -18.17 -41.67 28.92
N ARG A 485 -16.90 -41.64 29.33
CA ARG A 485 -16.43 -41.04 30.58
C ARG A 485 -16.71 -39.54 30.63
N TYR A 486 -16.51 -38.83 29.52
CA TYR A 486 -16.80 -37.41 29.39
C TYR A 486 -18.29 -37.14 29.64
N HIS A 487 -19.19 -37.91 29.04
CA HIS A 487 -20.64 -37.76 29.23
C HIS A 487 -21.10 -38.08 30.66
N ARG A 488 -20.49 -39.08 31.32
CA ARG A 488 -20.80 -39.42 32.72
C ARG A 488 -20.34 -38.37 33.72
N ARG A 489 -19.25 -37.67 33.42
CA ARG A 489 -18.67 -36.61 34.28
C ARG A 489 -19.21 -35.22 33.99
N LYS A 490 -20.00 -35.06 32.93
CA LYS A 490 -20.65 -33.80 32.58
C LYS A 490 -21.65 -33.45 33.69
N PRO A 491 -21.50 -32.29 34.35
CA PRO A 491 -22.51 -31.80 35.29
C PRO A 491 -23.88 -31.74 34.59
N GLY A 492 -24.95 -32.11 35.29
CA GLY A 492 -26.29 -32.04 34.73
C GLY A 492 -26.62 -30.63 34.25
N ILE A 493 -26.84 -30.47 32.93
CA ILE A 493 -27.29 -29.20 32.32
C ILE A 493 -28.81 -29.00 32.49
N VAL A 494 -29.53 -30.09 32.83
CA VAL A 494 -31.00 -30.23 32.69
C VAL A 494 -31.80 -29.67 33.87
N SER A 495 -31.24 -28.75 34.66
CA SER A 495 -32.03 -28.04 35.68
C SER A 495 -31.83 -26.52 35.70
N GLN A 496 -31.09 -25.96 34.73
CA GLN A 496 -30.80 -24.52 34.69
C GLN A 496 -30.72 -23.91 33.27
N GLY A 497 -31.30 -24.50 32.22
CA GLY A 497 -31.18 -23.98 30.85
C GLY A 497 -32.53 -23.71 30.19
N GLY A 498 -33.06 -22.50 30.34
CA GLY A 498 -34.31 -22.06 29.70
C GLY A 498 -34.09 -21.24 28.42
N SER A 499 -34.99 -21.44 27.45
CA SER A 499 -35.37 -20.69 26.22
C SER A 499 -34.35 -19.80 25.47
N PRO A 500 -34.35 -19.77 24.12
CA PRO A 500 -33.40 -19.04 23.30
C PRO A 500 -33.73 -17.53 23.19
N ASP A 501 -33.87 -16.83 24.32
CA ASP A 501 -33.86 -15.37 24.32
C ASP A 501 -32.41 -14.90 24.45
N ARG A 502 -31.81 -14.60 23.29
CA ARG A 502 -30.43 -14.09 23.16
C ARG A 502 -30.20 -12.88 24.08
N VAL A 503 -29.03 -12.86 24.71
CA VAL A 503 -28.48 -11.72 25.46
C VAL A 503 -28.32 -10.49 24.57
#